data_AF-A0A368FAI4-F1
#
_entry.id   AF-A0A368FAI4-F1
#
_cell.length_a   1.000
_cell.length_b   1.000
_cell.length_c   1.000
_cell.angle_alpha   90.00
_cell.angle_beta   90.00
_cell.angle_gamma   90.00
#
_symmetry.space_group_name_H-M   'P 1'
#
loop_
_entity.id
_entity.type
_entity.pdbx_description
1 polymer ?
#
loop_
_entity_poly.entity_id
_entity_poly.type
_entity_poly.pdbx_seq_one_letter_code
_entity_poly.pdbx_strand_id
1 'polypeptide(L)'
;MWLFNIIYETFRENLQEGQYFELQDAVEPRCVFCCRVLVNLGGIVIYEALDYTMSINITDPRCHPIGWAANHQEDSVAYCPGKYSVESIKKFAKNSVPAIIFKRYELKEHTLKVGCLVEVQDAEQRAAIFPGHVSEIINSHFVKIISFSYGRSETRELVAHRGTHGVFPQGFCASVGYQLSLPQKSLLRDRNQPDYSWSWKCYAAEWGIPGIPTSEYSFEPIPGRESKITPMRHIEVFCYQRGVMYAALIHRAVRNLVLIELSCDTTPNPPLMFVVGCDNLFPCGFAAKYEIPFIGEAPFLSLPPLKHEGSPRFDILRCGYSAKPGNIFQERKPNDPSFLPELWMKGDVWLPRIYVHPSCRIGPWFVRSQFAALARYYEAGPIPHVFRVLLANIYQCASLEHRMDVQAILNTDDDDVAVIHVKFKWRTSADHVLMRVPVCRTARQAAGWLR
;
A
#
# COMPACT_ATOMS: atom_id res chain seq x y z
N MET A 1 5.43 -13.65 12.61
CA MET A 1 4.18 -12.94 12.95
C MET A 1 3.65 -13.27 14.36
N TRP A 2 4.06 -14.38 15.01
CA TRP A 2 3.65 -14.73 16.38
C TRP A 2 4.44 -14.04 17.51
N LEU A 3 5.50 -13.29 17.20
CA LEU A 3 6.33 -12.54 18.17
C LEU A 3 5.79 -11.14 18.51
N PHE A 4 4.69 -10.70 17.91
CA PHE A 4 4.19 -9.33 18.08
C PHE A 4 3.34 -9.15 19.36
N ASN A 5 2.51 -10.12 19.75
CA ASN A 5 1.54 -9.90 20.85
C ASN A 5 2.17 -9.69 22.23
N ILE A 6 3.24 -10.42 22.57
CA ILE A 6 3.87 -10.35 23.90
C ILE A 6 4.57 -9.00 24.11
N ILE A 7 5.17 -8.46 23.05
CA ILE A 7 6.01 -7.26 23.15
C ILE A 7 5.16 -6.00 23.34
N TYR A 8 4.03 -5.91 22.65
CA TYR A 8 3.13 -4.76 22.77
C TYR A 8 2.37 -4.70 24.10
N GLU A 9 2.21 -5.83 24.79
CA GLU A 9 1.65 -5.85 26.14
C GLU A 9 2.67 -5.34 27.16
N THR A 10 3.93 -5.78 27.07
CA THR A 10 5.02 -5.22 27.89
C THR A 10 5.15 -3.70 27.72
N PHE A 11 5.02 -3.19 26.48
CA PHE A 11 5.05 -1.76 26.23
C PHE A 11 3.88 -1.05 26.91
N ARG A 12 2.66 -1.58 26.83
CA ARG A 12 1.51 -0.95 27.48
C ARG A 12 1.69 -0.81 29.00
N GLU A 13 2.27 -1.81 29.65
CA GLU A 13 2.45 -1.81 31.10
C GLU A 13 3.54 -0.84 31.58
N ASN A 14 4.60 -0.68 30.79
CA ASN A 14 5.84 -0.02 31.22
C ASN A 14 6.11 1.33 30.55
N LEU A 15 5.36 1.68 29.50
CA LEU A 15 5.47 2.95 28.77
C LEU A 15 4.20 3.78 28.97
N GLN A 16 4.31 4.84 29.76
CA GLN A 16 3.21 5.66 30.24
C GLN A 16 3.33 7.12 29.77
N GLU A 17 2.18 7.80 29.68
CA GLU A 17 2.12 9.22 29.35
C GLU A 17 2.91 10.07 30.35
N GLY A 18 3.57 11.11 29.85
CA GLY A 18 4.42 12.00 30.65
C GLY A 18 5.83 11.45 30.94
N GLN A 19 6.14 10.20 30.59
CA GLN A 19 7.51 9.68 30.67
C GLN A 19 8.40 10.29 29.60
N TYR A 20 9.73 10.19 29.81
CA TYR A 20 10.73 10.77 28.93
C TYR A 20 11.69 9.73 28.35
N PHE A 21 12.07 9.92 27.09
CA PHE A 21 13.11 9.13 26.41
C PHE A 21 14.00 10.04 25.54
N GLU A 22 15.10 9.50 25.05
CA GLU A 22 16.03 10.18 24.14
C GLU A 22 15.84 9.68 22.71
N LEU A 23 15.90 10.60 21.74
CA LEU A 23 15.78 10.27 20.32
C LEU A 23 16.90 10.93 19.53
N GLN A 24 17.69 10.14 18.80
CA GLN A 24 18.64 10.67 17.82
C GLN A 24 17.89 11.29 16.65
N ASP A 25 18.33 12.48 16.21
CA ASP A 25 17.72 13.16 15.07
C ASP A 25 17.76 12.31 13.80
N ALA A 26 16.74 12.45 12.97
CA ALA A 26 16.64 11.77 11.69
C ALA A 26 17.76 12.20 10.73
N VAL A 27 18.13 13.48 10.76
CA VAL A 27 19.05 14.15 9.83
C VAL A 27 20.48 14.25 10.40
N GLU A 28 20.62 14.49 11.70
CA GLU A 28 21.90 14.59 12.39
C GLU A 28 21.95 13.64 13.61
N PRO A 29 22.28 12.35 13.45
CA PRO A 29 22.22 11.36 14.55
C PRO A 29 23.10 11.67 15.77
N ARG A 30 24.06 12.59 15.64
CA ARG A 30 24.86 13.07 16.78
C ARG A 30 24.08 14.03 17.67
N CYS A 31 22.99 14.59 17.18
CA CYS A 31 22.06 15.44 17.91
C CYS A 31 20.95 14.59 18.54
N VAL A 32 20.75 14.72 19.85
CA VAL A 32 19.72 13.99 20.60
C VAL A 32 18.69 14.95 21.19
N PHE A 33 17.41 14.59 21.03
CA PHE A 33 16.28 15.27 21.65
C PHE A 33 15.75 14.49 22.84
N CYS A 34 15.38 15.20 23.91
CA CYS A 34 14.57 14.64 24.98
C CYS A 34 13.09 14.71 24.58
N CYS A 35 12.45 13.56 24.50
CA CYS A 35 11.08 13.41 24.03
C CYS A 35 10.17 13.06 25.20
N ARG A 36 9.02 13.71 25.28
CA ARG A 36 7.97 13.42 26.26
C ARG A 36 6.87 12.58 25.62
N VAL A 37 6.55 11.43 26.20
CA VAL A 37 5.45 10.58 25.77
C VAL A 37 4.13 11.32 25.99
N LEU A 38 3.38 11.55 24.91
CA LEU A 38 2.02 12.09 24.98
C LEU A 38 0.98 10.98 25.02
N VAL A 39 1.15 9.97 24.16
CA VAL A 39 0.22 8.85 24.02
C VAL A 39 0.99 7.59 23.63
N ASN A 40 0.61 6.43 24.18
CA ASN A 40 1.13 5.13 23.81
C ASN A 40 0.04 4.27 23.13
N LEU A 41 0.18 4.08 21.83
CA LEU A 41 -0.73 3.29 20.99
C LEU A 41 -0.13 1.89 20.73
N GLY A 42 0.18 1.19 21.82
CA GLY A 42 0.76 -0.15 21.76
C GLY A 42 2.18 -0.15 21.19
N GLY A 43 3.05 0.75 21.64
CA GLY A 43 4.44 0.87 21.16
C GLY A 43 4.63 1.91 20.07
N ILE A 44 3.57 2.29 19.35
CA ILE A 44 3.55 3.51 18.56
C ILE A 44 3.36 4.67 19.54
N VAL A 45 4.39 5.49 19.70
CA VAL A 45 4.40 6.61 20.64
C VAL A 45 4.14 7.90 19.89
N ILE A 46 3.13 8.64 20.32
CA ILE A 46 3.02 10.06 20.01
C ILE A 46 3.82 10.79 21.08
N TYR A 47 4.79 11.59 20.67
CA TYR A 47 5.68 12.31 21.57
C TYR A 47 5.79 13.78 21.21
N GLU A 48 6.17 14.57 22.21
CA GLU A 48 6.56 15.95 22.09
C GLU A 48 8.07 16.06 22.22
N ALA A 49 8.72 16.70 21.25
CA ALA A 49 10.11 17.09 21.31
C ALA A 49 10.20 18.58 21.02
N LEU A 50 10.71 19.35 21.99
CA LEU A 50 10.62 20.81 21.98
C LEU A 50 9.14 21.24 21.87
N ASP A 51 8.72 21.75 20.71
CA ASP A 51 7.35 22.21 20.43
C ASP A 51 6.69 21.41 19.29
N TYR A 52 7.32 20.31 18.84
CA TYR A 52 6.81 19.47 17.76
C TYR A 52 6.17 18.20 18.31
N THR A 53 4.99 17.87 17.81
CA THR A 53 4.33 16.60 18.05
C THR A 53 4.59 15.66 16.88
N MET A 54 5.15 14.48 17.16
CA MET A 54 5.54 13.49 16.16
C MET A 54 5.15 12.08 16.63
N SER A 55 5.29 11.09 15.75
CA SER A 55 5.05 9.69 16.09
C SER A 55 6.23 8.81 15.70
N ILE A 56 6.52 7.78 16.50
CA ILE A 56 7.59 6.80 16.26
C ILE A 56 7.21 5.46 16.88
N ASN A 57 7.73 4.35 16.35
CA ASN A 57 7.73 3.10 17.11
C ASN A 57 8.84 3.15 18.15
N ILE A 58 8.53 2.93 19.43
CA ILE A 58 9.53 2.98 20.51
C ILE A 58 10.66 1.95 20.34
N THR A 59 10.48 0.95 19.47
CA THR A 59 11.53 -0.01 19.11
C THR A 59 12.50 0.49 18.04
N ASP A 60 12.30 1.69 17.50
CA ASP A 60 13.23 2.30 16.57
C ASP A 60 14.62 2.40 17.24
N PRO A 61 15.70 1.97 16.56
CA PRO A 61 17.04 1.94 17.15
C PRO A 61 17.61 3.32 17.51
N ARG A 62 16.95 4.40 17.11
CA ARG A 62 17.29 5.78 17.51
C ARG A 62 16.67 6.18 18.85
N CYS A 63 15.76 5.37 19.39
CA CYS A 63 15.12 5.59 20.68
C CYS A 63 15.98 4.99 21.81
N HIS A 64 16.25 5.80 22.83
CA HIS A 64 17.17 5.47 23.91
C HIS A 64 16.61 5.87 25.28
N PRO A 65 17.05 5.24 26.38
CA PRO A 65 16.72 5.71 27.72
C PRO A 65 17.39 7.06 28.03
N ILE A 66 16.78 7.83 28.94
CA ILE A 66 17.41 9.07 29.44
C ILE A 66 18.78 8.77 30.05
N GLY A 67 19.79 9.54 29.65
CA GLY A 67 21.20 9.41 30.03
C GLY A 67 22.07 8.72 28.98
N TRP A 68 21.48 8.21 27.88
CA TRP A 68 22.25 7.55 26.82
C TRP A 68 23.22 8.50 26.12
N ALA A 69 22.78 9.70 25.74
CA ALA A 69 23.63 10.69 25.07
C ALA A 69 24.82 11.12 25.94
N ALA A 70 24.63 11.21 27.26
CA ALA A 70 25.71 11.52 28.19
C ALA A 70 26.79 10.43 28.23
N ASN A 71 26.42 9.17 27.98
CA ASN A 71 27.34 8.04 27.94
C ASN A 71 28.06 7.87 26.59
N HIS A 72 27.63 8.58 25.54
CA HIS A 72 28.17 8.45 24.17
C HIS A 72 28.83 9.75 23.68
N GLN A 73 29.32 10.59 24.59
CA GLN A 73 30.03 11.82 24.23
C GLN A 73 31.30 11.56 23.41
N GLU A 74 31.94 10.41 23.59
CA GLU A 74 33.10 9.98 22.80
C GLU A 74 32.75 9.77 21.31
N ASP A 75 31.50 9.42 21.00
CA ASP A 75 30.99 9.31 19.63
C ASP A 75 30.53 10.65 19.04
N SER A 76 30.92 11.75 19.68
CA SER A 76 30.47 13.12 19.37
C SER A 76 28.95 13.29 19.45
N VAL A 77 28.26 12.45 20.23
CA VAL A 77 26.83 12.57 20.49
C VAL A 77 26.59 13.58 21.60
N ALA A 78 25.63 14.48 21.38
CA ALA A 78 25.24 15.47 22.37
C ALA A 78 23.73 15.78 22.29
N TYR A 79 23.20 16.25 23.42
CA TYR A 79 21.88 16.87 23.42
C TYR A 79 21.84 18.09 22.50
N CYS A 80 20.69 18.33 21.88
CA CYS A 80 20.49 19.46 20.98
C CYS A 80 21.00 20.78 21.62
N PRO A 81 22.00 21.45 21.01
CA PRO A 81 22.68 22.58 21.64
C PRO A 81 21.73 23.71 22.07
N GLY A 82 21.88 24.17 23.31
CA GLY A 82 21.12 25.28 23.86
C GLY A 82 19.63 24.99 24.12
N LYS A 83 19.18 23.73 23.99
CA LYS A 83 17.78 23.35 24.20
C LYS A 83 17.48 22.77 25.59
N TYR A 84 18.48 22.19 26.24
CA TYR A 84 18.29 21.49 27.51
C TYR A 84 19.32 21.94 28.54
N SER A 85 18.85 22.23 29.75
CA SER A 85 19.70 22.46 30.92
C SER A 85 20.03 21.15 31.62
N VAL A 86 21.10 21.13 32.40
CA VAL A 86 21.48 19.96 33.24
C VAL A 86 20.36 19.64 34.24
N GLU A 87 19.71 20.66 34.79
CA GLU A 87 18.58 20.54 35.70
C GLU A 87 17.37 19.90 35.03
N SER A 88 17.08 20.29 33.78
CA SER A 88 16.00 19.70 32.97
C SER A 88 16.24 18.21 32.74
N ILE A 89 17.45 17.82 32.34
CA ILE A 89 17.80 16.40 32.11
C ILE A 89 17.66 15.59 33.39
N LYS A 90 18.15 16.11 34.53
CA LYS A 90 17.97 15.47 35.85
C LYS A 90 16.49 15.31 36.22
N LYS A 91 15.64 16.26 35.84
CA LYS A 91 14.18 16.15 36.05
C LYS A 91 13.57 15.06 35.16
N PHE A 92 13.95 14.99 33.89
CA PHE A 92 13.46 13.97 32.95
C PHE A 92 13.87 12.57 33.39
N ALA A 93 15.09 12.41 33.90
CA ALA A 93 15.59 11.13 34.41
C ALA A 93 14.76 10.55 35.57
N LYS A 94 14.04 11.39 36.34
CA LYS A 94 13.16 10.94 37.43
C LYS A 94 11.89 10.26 36.93
N ASN A 95 11.47 10.54 35.69
CA ASN A 95 10.29 9.96 35.06
C ASN A 95 10.65 9.41 33.67
N SER A 96 11.74 8.66 33.58
CA SER A 96 12.21 8.11 32.31
C SER A 96 11.46 6.82 31.94
N VAL A 97 11.37 6.57 30.63
CA VAL A 97 10.95 5.27 30.12
C VAL A 97 11.96 4.20 30.57
N PRO A 98 11.51 3.06 31.12
CA PRO A 98 12.41 2.01 31.59
C PRO A 98 13.34 1.49 30.49
N ALA A 99 14.63 1.34 30.80
CA ALA A 99 15.66 0.92 29.84
C ALA A 99 15.36 -0.43 29.15
N ILE A 100 14.57 -1.30 29.80
CA ILE A 100 14.17 -2.60 29.23
C ILE A 100 13.37 -2.47 27.92
N ILE A 101 12.70 -1.34 27.70
CA ILE A 101 11.94 -1.07 26.46
C ILE A 101 12.87 -0.99 25.24
N PHE A 102 14.08 -0.45 25.42
CA PHE A 102 15.04 -0.19 24.35
C PHE A 102 16.00 -1.34 24.06
N LYS A 103 16.04 -2.39 24.91
CA LYS A 103 17.05 -3.47 24.85
C LYS A 103 17.04 -4.33 23.58
N ARG A 104 16.09 -4.12 22.67
CA ARG A 104 15.86 -5.03 21.55
C ARG A 104 16.81 -4.81 20.37
N TYR A 105 17.31 -3.59 20.17
CA TYR A 105 18.10 -3.23 19.00
C TYR A 105 19.29 -2.37 19.37
N GLU A 106 20.45 -3.01 19.57
CA GLU A 106 21.73 -2.32 19.58
C GLU A 106 22.23 -2.18 18.16
N LEU A 107 22.57 -0.95 17.75
CA LEU A 107 23.07 -0.67 16.42
C LEU A 107 24.47 -1.24 16.26
N LYS A 108 24.65 -2.09 15.24
CA LYS A 108 25.97 -2.61 14.87
C LYS A 108 26.75 -1.60 14.05
N GLU A 109 28.06 -1.61 14.19
CA GLU A 109 28.95 -0.84 13.33
C GLU A 109 28.82 -1.29 11.87
N HIS A 110 29.00 -0.33 10.95
CA HIS A 110 29.01 -0.60 9.53
C HIS A 110 30.44 -0.73 8.99
N THR A 111 30.58 -1.34 7.81
CA THR A 111 31.85 -1.39 7.05
C THR A 111 31.83 -0.51 5.80
N LEU A 112 30.79 0.33 5.66
CA LEU A 112 30.60 1.24 4.53
C LEU A 112 31.68 2.34 4.49
N LYS A 113 31.97 2.81 3.28
CA LYS A 113 32.96 3.86 2.98
C LYS A 113 32.35 4.89 2.02
N VAL A 114 32.90 6.10 2.00
CA VAL A 114 32.53 7.11 1.01
C VAL A 114 32.73 6.57 -0.40
N GLY A 115 31.72 6.75 -1.25
CA GLY A 115 31.67 6.22 -2.62
C GLY A 115 31.19 4.77 -2.73
N CYS A 116 30.78 4.13 -1.62
CA CYS A 116 30.05 2.86 -1.68
C CYS A 116 28.73 3.03 -2.45
N LEU A 117 28.47 2.14 -3.39
CA LEU A 117 27.27 2.11 -4.22
C LEU A 117 26.16 1.34 -3.51
N VAL A 118 24.94 1.88 -3.52
CA VAL A 118 23.77 1.32 -2.85
C VAL A 118 22.51 1.51 -3.70
N GLU A 119 21.50 0.68 -3.48
CA GLU A 119 20.17 0.84 -4.07
C GLU A 119 19.21 1.33 -2.98
N VAL A 120 18.46 2.39 -3.25
CA VAL A 120 17.64 3.08 -2.24
C VAL A 120 16.19 3.12 -2.71
N GLN A 121 15.31 2.54 -1.90
CA GLN A 121 13.87 2.63 -2.06
C GLN A 121 13.41 4.08 -1.88
N ASP A 122 12.59 4.57 -2.80
CA ASP A 122 11.93 5.86 -2.65
C ASP A 122 10.75 5.78 -1.68
N ALA A 123 10.89 6.34 -0.47
CA ALA A 123 9.79 6.38 0.49
C ALA A 123 8.61 7.26 0.02
N GLU A 124 8.83 8.19 -0.92
CA GLU A 124 7.77 9.04 -1.49
C GLU A 124 6.94 8.30 -2.57
N GLN A 125 7.45 7.18 -3.08
CA GLN A 125 6.79 6.39 -4.11
C GLN A 125 6.59 4.95 -3.73
N ARG A 126 5.49 4.38 -4.23
CA ARG A 126 5.03 3.07 -3.77
C ARG A 126 6.05 1.94 -4.02
N ALA A 127 6.73 1.90 -5.17
CA ALA A 127 7.62 0.78 -5.51
C ALA A 127 8.89 1.16 -6.32
N ALA A 128 9.38 2.40 -6.21
CA ALA A 128 10.59 2.79 -6.94
C ALA A 128 11.86 2.52 -6.11
N ILE A 129 12.92 2.03 -6.76
CA ILE A 129 14.25 1.88 -6.15
C ILE A 129 15.24 2.55 -7.08
N PHE A 130 16.03 3.49 -6.57
CA PHE A 130 17.00 4.27 -7.34
C PHE A 130 18.44 3.91 -6.96
N PRO A 131 19.41 4.14 -7.85
CA PRO A 131 20.81 4.12 -7.47
C PRO A 131 21.10 5.21 -6.44
N GLY A 132 22.04 4.94 -5.56
CA GLY A 132 22.57 5.89 -4.59
C GLY A 132 24.03 5.57 -4.26
N HIS A 133 24.63 6.46 -3.47
CA HIS A 133 25.97 6.25 -2.94
C HIS A 133 26.13 6.88 -1.56
N VAL A 134 27.04 6.34 -0.78
CA VAL A 134 27.47 6.91 0.50
C VAL A 134 28.31 8.16 0.22
N SER A 135 27.83 9.32 0.66
CA SER A 135 28.50 10.61 0.48
C SER A 135 29.36 10.99 1.70
N GLU A 136 28.97 10.56 2.89
CA GLU A 136 29.60 10.95 4.16
C GLU A 136 29.51 9.79 5.17
N ILE A 137 30.55 9.63 5.99
CA ILE A 137 30.52 8.79 7.19
C ILE A 137 30.31 9.71 8.39
N ILE A 138 29.21 9.54 9.12
CA ILE A 138 28.86 10.40 10.26
C ILE A 138 29.56 9.90 11.51
N ASN A 139 29.48 8.59 11.77
CA ASN A 139 30.18 7.88 12.85
C ASN A 139 30.28 6.37 12.50
N SER A 140 30.62 5.51 13.46
CA SER A 140 30.72 4.06 13.26
C SER A 140 29.40 3.36 12.90
N HIS A 141 28.26 4.00 13.17
CA HIS A 141 26.91 3.43 13.00
C HIS A 141 26.12 4.05 11.84
N PHE A 142 26.35 5.32 11.52
CA PHE A 142 25.55 6.08 10.56
C PHE A 142 26.37 6.64 9.40
N VAL A 143 25.76 6.60 8.22
CA VAL A 143 26.26 7.17 6.97
C VAL A 143 25.22 8.08 6.34
N LYS A 144 25.66 9.06 5.55
CA LYS A 144 24.80 9.84 4.65
C LYS A 144 24.83 9.25 3.26
N ILE A 145 23.66 9.11 2.65
CA ILE A 145 23.48 8.57 1.30
C ILE A 145 22.79 9.61 0.42
N ILE A 146 23.33 9.82 -0.77
CA ILE A 146 22.70 10.60 -1.83
C ILE A 146 21.99 9.63 -2.77
N SER A 147 20.74 9.91 -3.11
CA SER A 147 19.96 9.16 -4.09
C SER A 147 18.95 10.09 -4.80
N PHE A 148 18.02 9.51 -5.54
CA PHE A 148 16.99 10.23 -6.29
C PHE A 148 15.61 9.95 -5.71
N SER A 149 14.66 10.78 -6.13
CA SER A 149 13.24 10.56 -5.94
C SER A 149 12.51 10.84 -7.25
N TYR A 150 11.42 10.12 -7.49
CA TYR A 150 10.66 10.28 -8.72
C TYR A 150 10.03 11.67 -8.82
N GLY A 151 10.01 12.23 -10.03
CA GLY A 151 9.36 13.52 -10.29
C GLY A 151 10.14 14.73 -9.76
N ARG A 152 11.28 14.52 -9.11
CA ARG A 152 12.22 15.56 -8.71
C ARG A 152 13.43 15.56 -9.63
N SER A 153 13.87 16.74 -10.03
CA SER A 153 15.11 16.92 -10.80
C SER A 153 16.37 16.89 -9.94
N GLU A 154 16.19 17.07 -8.63
CA GLU A 154 17.26 17.14 -7.64
C GLU A 154 17.42 15.82 -6.89
N THR A 155 18.63 15.61 -6.37
CA THR A 155 18.90 14.51 -5.46
C THR A 155 18.30 14.73 -4.10
N ARG A 156 18.13 13.64 -3.36
CA ARG A 156 17.79 13.66 -1.94
C ARG A 156 18.93 13.06 -1.13
N GLU A 157 19.03 13.53 0.11
CA GLU A 157 19.92 12.99 1.12
C GLU A 157 19.09 12.22 2.15
N LEU A 158 19.63 11.09 2.61
CA LEU A 158 19.09 10.37 3.74
C LEU A 158 20.23 9.86 4.63
N VAL A 159 19.93 9.70 5.92
CA VAL A 159 20.85 9.10 6.87
C VAL A 159 20.44 7.67 7.15
N ALA A 160 21.39 6.76 6.99
CA ALA A 160 21.18 5.32 7.13
C ALA A 160 22.20 4.72 8.10
N HIS A 161 21.79 3.62 8.73
CA HIS A 161 22.64 2.68 9.44
C HIS A 161 22.55 1.32 8.75
N ARG A 162 23.35 0.36 9.23
CA ARG A 162 23.45 -0.99 8.65
C ARG A 162 22.09 -1.73 8.53
N GLY A 163 21.15 -1.45 9.42
CA GLY A 163 19.81 -2.05 9.47
C GLY A 163 18.70 -1.19 8.87
N THR A 164 19.02 -0.03 8.26
CA THR A 164 17.99 0.85 7.70
C THR A 164 17.21 0.14 6.59
N HIS A 165 15.89 0.08 6.77
CA HIS A 165 14.99 -0.46 5.77
C HIS A 165 14.99 0.36 4.48
N GLY A 166 14.91 -0.31 3.34
CA GLY A 166 14.88 0.36 2.03
C GLY A 166 16.25 0.76 1.49
N VAL A 167 17.35 0.44 2.17
CA VAL A 167 18.72 0.57 1.64
C VAL A 167 19.28 -0.83 1.39
N PHE A 168 19.71 -1.07 0.16
CA PHE A 168 20.13 -2.38 -0.31
C PHE A 168 21.53 -2.33 -0.94
N PRO A 169 22.25 -3.46 -0.98
CA PRO A 169 23.49 -3.54 -1.71
C PRO A 169 23.30 -3.35 -3.21
N GLN A 170 24.36 -2.93 -3.88
CA GLN A 170 24.43 -2.87 -5.34
C GLN A 170 24.05 -4.22 -5.96
N GLY A 171 23.13 -4.22 -6.93
CA GLY A 171 22.67 -5.42 -7.62
C GLY A 171 21.50 -6.14 -6.94
N PHE A 172 20.97 -5.59 -5.84
CA PHE A 172 19.82 -6.17 -5.15
C PHE A 172 18.62 -6.31 -6.07
N CYS A 173 18.20 -5.25 -6.77
CA CYS A 173 17.10 -5.25 -7.73
C CYS A 173 17.25 -6.37 -8.76
N ALA A 174 18.43 -6.45 -9.40
CA ALA A 174 18.72 -7.50 -10.38
C ALA A 174 18.59 -8.91 -9.78
N SER A 175 19.07 -9.10 -8.54
CA SER A 175 19.03 -10.39 -7.85
C SER A 175 17.61 -10.87 -7.51
N VAL A 176 16.63 -9.97 -7.43
CA VAL A 176 15.21 -10.27 -7.17
C VAL A 176 14.32 -10.15 -8.41
N GLY A 177 14.90 -9.91 -9.58
CA GLY A 177 14.15 -9.68 -10.82
C GLY A 177 13.32 -8.38 -10.81
N TYR A 178 13.78 -7.39 -10.05
CA TYR A 178 13.18 -6.05 -9.99
C TYR A 178 13.97 -5.07 -10.85
N GLN A 179 13.28 -4.08 -11.43
CA GLN A 179 13.92 -3.08 -12.27
C GLN A 179 14.38 -1.90 -11.43
N LEU A 180 15.67 -1.61 -11.48
CA LEU A 180 16.23 -0.39 -10.90
C LEU A 180 15.72 0.82 -11.68
N SER A 181 15.16 1.79 -10.98
CA SER A 181 14.68 3.05 -11.54
C SER A 181 15.85 3.98 -11.82
N LEU A 182 15.82 4.65 -12.96
CA LEU A 182 16.88 5.57 -13.38
C LEU A 182 16.42 7.03 -13.29
N PRO A 183 17.33 7.97 -12.99
CA PRO A 183 17.02 9.40 -13.02
C PRO A 183 16.57 9.82 -14.42
N GLN A 184 15.66 10.80 -14.49
CA GLN A 184 15.11 11.29 -15.77
C GLN A 184 16.20 11.78 -16.74
N LYS A 185 17.27 12.40 -16.23
CA LYS A 185 18.42 12.83 -17.03
C LYS A 185 19.15 11.65 -17.68
N SER A 186 19.31 10.55 -16.96
CA SER A 186 19.93 9.32 -17.48
C SER A 186 19.04 8.65 -18.53
N LEU A 187 17.72 8.63 -18.30
CA LEU A 187 16.74 8.13 -19.27
C LEU A 187 16.70 8.93 -20.57
N LEU A 188 16.80 10.27 -20.48
CA LEU A 188 16.87 11.14 -21.65
C LEU A 188 18.18 10.93 -22.42
N ARG A 189 19.29 10.67 -21.74
CA ARG A 189 20.59 10.41 -22.38
C ARG A 189 20.60 9.07 -23.12
N ASP A 190 20.04 8.02 -22.51
CA ASP A 190 19.83 6.69 -23.12
C ASP A 190 18.98 6.78 -24.39
N ARG A 191 17.91 7.59 -24.36
CA ARG A 191 17.06 7.83 -25.56
C ARG A 191 17.74 8.62 -26.68
N ASN A 192 18.58 9.59 -26.33
CA ASN A 192 19.20 10.51 -27.29
C ASN A 192 20.56 10.02 -27.81
N GLN A 193 21.20 9.08 -27.13
CA GLN A 193 22.46 8.47 -27.51
C GLN A 193 22.30 6.95 -27.53
N PRO A 194 22.08 6.32 -28.70
CA PRO A 194 21.84 4.88 -28.83
C PRO A 194 22.97 4.00 -28.26
N ASP A 195 24.18 4.55 -28.16
CA ASP A 195 25.37 3.86 -27.61
C ASP A 195 25.51 4.01 -26.08
N TYR A 196 24.69 4.85 -25.44
CA TYR A 196 24.73 5.06 -24.00
C TYR A 196 23.91 4.00 -23.27
N SER A 197 24.56 2.98 -22.72
CA SER A 197 23.93 2.06 -21.77
C SER A 197 24.24 2.46 -20.34
N TRP A 198 23.20 2.70 -19.54
CA TRP A 198 23.39 3.01 -18.12
C TRP A 198 24.09 1.86 -17.38
N SER A 199 25.10 2.19 -16.59
CA SER A 199 25.78 1.24 -15.71
C SER A 199 26.22 1.92 -14.42
N TRP A 200 26.49 1.13 -13.39
CA TRP A 200 27.09 1.61 -12.14
C TRP A 200 28.45 2.30 -12.34
N LYS A 201 29.21 1.92 -13.37
CA LYS A 201 30.46 2.60 -13.73
C LYS A 201 30.20 4.01 -14.25
N CYS A 202 29.22 4.16 -15.14
CA CYS A 202 28.80 5.47 -15.64
C CYS A 202 28.25 6.36 -14.51
N TYR A 203 27.47 5.77 -13.59
CA TYR A 203 26.97 6.46 -12.42
C TYR A 203 28.11 6.97 -11.52
N ALA A 204 29.08 6.12 -11.17
CA ALA A 204 30.22 6.52 -10.35
C ALA A 204 31.05 7.63 -11.02
N ALA A 205 31.25 7.54 -12.34
CA ALA A 205 31.96 8.56 -13.10
C ALA A 205 31.23 9.92 -13.13
N GLU A 206 29.90 9.91 -13.25
CA GLU A 206 29.08 11.14 -13.21
C GLU A 206 29.20 11.89 -11.88
N TRP A 207 29.34 11.14 -10.78
CA TRP A 207 29.50 11.69 -9.44
C TRP A 207 30.96 11.92 -9.04
N GLY A 208 31.93 11.53 -9.86
CA GLY A 208 33.36 11.63 -9.53
C GLY A 208 33.77 10.78 -8.32
N ILE A 209 33.07 9.66 -8.07
CA ILE A 209 33.28 8.79 -6.91
C ILE A 209 33.97 7.48 -7.30
N PRO A 210 34.62 6.77 -6.36
CA PRO A 210 35.32 5.51 -6.64
C PRO A 210 34.40 4.35 -7.06
N GLY A 211 33.09 4.43 -6.77
CA GLY A 211 32.12 3.40 -7.15
C GLY A 211 32.38 2.06 -6.46
N ILE A 212 32.59 2.08 -5.15
CA ILE A 212 32.95 0.88 -4.36
C ILE A 212 31.72 -0.04 -4.27
N PRO A 213 31.80 -1.29 -4.73
CA PRO A 213 30.67 -2.20 -4.65
C PRO A 213 30.35 -2.57 -3.20
N THR A 214 29.06 -2.70 -2.89
CA THR A 214 28.58 -3.21 -1.61
C THR A 214 28.06 -4.65 -1.75
N SER A 215 27.97 -5.36 -0.64
CA SER A 215 27.41 -6.72 -0.59
C SER A 215 26.43 -6.85 0.57
N GLU A 216 25.68 -7.95 0.64
CA GLU A 216 24.77 -8.20 1.76
C GLU A 216 25.46 -8.18 3.13
N TYR A 217 26.76 -8.48 3.21
CA TYR A 217 27.53 -8.41 4.45
C TYR A 217 27.71 -6.97 4.98
N SER A 218 27.59 -5.97 4.12
CA SER A 218 27.63 -4.56 4.50
C SER A 218 26.35 -4.11 5.23
N PHE A 219 25.28 -4.93 5.19
CA PHE A 219 23.96 -4.63 5.73
C PHE A 219 23.59 -5.62 6.84
N GLU A 220 22.57 -5.30 7.63
CA GLU A 220 22.08 -6.22 8.66
C GLU A 220 21.32 -7.36 7.98
N PRO A 221 21.57 -8.63 8.35
CA PRO A 221 20.85 -9.73 7.74
C PRO A 221 19.35 -9.56 7.95
N ILE A 222 18.60 -9.56 6.86
CA ILE A 222 17.15 -9.40 6.97
C ILE A 222 16.57 -10.70 7.55
N PRO A 223 15.85 -10.66 8.69
CA PRO A 223 15.25 -11.85 9.27
C PRO A 223 14.25 -12.46 8.28
N GLY A 224 14.31 -13.78 8.08
CA GLY A 224 13.27 -14.49 7.34
C GLY A 224 13.53 -14.76 5.86
N ARG A 225 14.79 -15.06 5.46
CA ARG A 225 15.08 -15.72 4.17
C ARG A 225 14.16 -16.93 3.87
N GLU A 226 13.51 -17.51 4.88
CA GLU A 226 12.67 -18.70 4.79
C GLU A 226 11.17 -18.50 5.12
N SER A 227 10.74 -17.32 5.58
CA SER A 227 9.33 -17.12 5.94
C SER A 227 8.47 -16.90 4.70
N LYS A 228 7.74 -17.92 4.25
CA LYS A 228 6.72 -17.80 3.21
C LYS A 228 5.59 -16.89 3.70
N ILE A 229 5.64 -15.61 3.34
CA ILE A 229 4.52 -14.68 3.53
C ILE A 229 3.47 -15.02 2.48
N THR A 230 2.30 -15.49 2.94
CA THR A 230 1.19 -15.84 2.06
C THR A 230 0.63 -14.57 1.41
N PRO A 231 0.54 -14.51 0.06
CA PRO A 231 -0.18 -13.45 -0.63
C PRO A 231 -1.67 -13.40 -0.24
N MET A 232 -2.33 -12.30 -0.56
CA MET A 232 -3.75 -12.05 -0.33
C MET A 232 -4.17 -12.06 1.15
N ARG A 233 -3.22 -11.85 2.06
CA ARG A 233 -3.49 -11.73 3.48
C ARG A 233 -3.75 -10.28 3.86
N HIS A 234 -4.83 -10.04 4.60
CA HIS A 234 -5.12 -8.73 5.17
C HIS A 234 -4.14 -8.39 6.29
N ILE A 235 -3.74 -7.13 6.33
CA ILE A 235 -2.87 -6.52 7.33
C ILE A 235 -3.31 -5.07 7.56
N GLU A 236 -2.70 -4.44 8.56
CA GLU A 236 -2.87 -3.03 8.86
C GLU A 236 -1.55 -2.29 8.63
N VAL A 237 -1.59 -1.12 7.99
CA VAL A 237 -0.38 -0.31 7.68
C VAL A 237 -0.47 1.05 8.35
N PHE A 238 0.47 1.35 9.24
CA PHE A 238 0.50 2.63 9.95
C PHE A 238 1.26 3.70 9.15
N CYS A 239 0.66 4.87 9.03
CA CYS A 239 1.28 6.04 8.41
C CYS A 239 1.68 7.06 9.49
N TYR A 240 2.96 7.07 9.86
CA TYR A 240 3.52 7.98 10.87
C TYR A 240 3.29 9.47 10.56
N GLN A 241 3.26 9.85 9.28
CA GLN A 241 3.02 11.24 8.87
C GLN A 241 1.58 11.69 9.15
N ARG A 242 0.61 10.78 9.08
CA ARG A 242 -0.81 11.08 9.25
C ARG A 242 -1.39 10.64 10.59
N GLY A 243 -0.68 9.79 11.33
CA GLY A 243 -1.16 9.20 12.58
C GLY A 243 -2.38 8.31 12.38
N VAL A 244 -2.52 7.68 11.22
CA VAL A 244 -3.66 6.82 10.87
C VAL A 244 -3.20 5.45 10.39
N MET A 245 -4.01 4.44 10.66
CA MET A 245 -3.86 3.07 10.18
C MET A 245 -4.71 2.84 8.92
N TYR A 246 -4.18 2.11 7.95
CA TYR A 246 -4.90 1.72 6.75
C TYR A 246 -5.17 0.21 6.73
N ALA A 247 -6.37 -0.18 6.29
CA ALA A 247 -6.61 -1.52 5.79
C ALA A 247 -5.73 -1.76 4.55
N ALA A 248 -5.05 -2.91 4.50
CA ALA A 248 -4.23 -3.25 3.36
C ALA A 248 -4.16 -4.75 3.10
N LEU A 249 -3.73 -5.10 1.91
CA LEU A 249 -3.62 -6.47 1.42
C LEU A 249 -2.18 -6.73 0.97
N ILE A 250 -1.62 -7.87 1.37
CA ILE A 250 -0.35 -8.35 0.82
C ILE A 250 -0.57 -8.82 -0.61
N HIS A 251 -0.16 -8.03 -1.61
CA HIS A 251 -0.25 -8.40 -3.01
C HIS A 251 0.73 -9.53 -3.34
N ARG A 252 1.99 -9.37 -2.91
CA ARG A 252 3.07 -10.32 -3.17
C ARG A 252 4.21 -10.13 -2.18
N ALA A 253 4.96 -11.18 -1.89
CA ALA A 253 6.25 -11.08 -1.23
C ALA A 253 7.38 -11.57 -2.16
N VAL A 254 8.53 -10.89 -2.15
CA VAL A 254 9.73 -11.27 -2.91
C VAL A 254 10.95 -11.12 -2.00
N ARG A 255 11.60 -12.24 -1.67
CA ARG A 255 12.63 -12.31 -0.62
C ARG A 255 12.14 -11.63 0.67
N ASN A 256 12.71 -10.47 0.98
CA ASN A 256 12.45 -9.67 2.16
C ASN A 256 11.57 -8.44 1.88
N LEU A 257 11.01 -8.31 0.68
CA LEU A 257 10.08 -7.26 0.32
C LEU A 257 8.65 -7.79 0.35
N VAL A 258 7.75 -6.95 0.83
CA VAL A 258 6.31 -7.17 0.78
C VAL A 258 5.71 -6.02 -0.01
N LEU A 259 5.02 -6.36 -1.09
CA LEU A 259 4.23 -5.47 -1.91
C LEU A 259 2.80 -5.47 -1.36
N ILE A 260 2.32 -4.30 -1.01
CA ILE A 260 1.09 -4.08 -0.24
C ILE A 260 0.20 -3.10 -1.00
N GLU A 261 -1.05 -3.45 -1.17
CA GLU A 261 -2.08 -2.57 -1.71
C GLU A 261 -2.90 -2.01 -0.56
N LEU A 262 -3.05 -0.69 -0.47
CA LEU A 262 -3.96 -0.09 0.49
C LEU A 262 -5.39 -0.30 0.00
N SER A 263 -6.27 -0.79 0.86
CA SER A 263 -7.65 -1.08 0.46
C SER A 263 -8.48 0.17 0.18
N CYS A 264 -8.00 1.35 0.61
CA CYS A 264 -8.60 2.63 0.29
C CYS A 264 -8.13 3.21 -1.06
N ASP A 265 -7.18 2.57 -1.75
CA ASP A 265 -6.63 3.11 -3.00
C ASP A 265 -7.71 3.17 -4.08
N THR A 266 -8.08 4.41 -4.42
CA THR A 266 -9.12 4.72 -5.39
C THR A 266 -8.58 4.88 -6.80
N THR A 267 -7.33 4.51 -7.05
CA THR A 267 -6.74 4.49 -8.38
C THR A 267 -5.81 3.28 -8.45
N PRO A 268 -5.65 2.65 -9.63
CA PRO A 268 -4.67 1.60 -9.82
C PRO A 268 -3.27 2.22 -9.71
N ASN A 269 -2.74 2.23 -8.49
CA ASN A 269 -1.39 2.67 -8.19
C ASN A 269 -0.48 1.43 -8.10
N PRO A 270 0.82 1.55 -8.38
CA PRO A 270 1.78 0.49 -8.05
C PRO A 270 1.65 0.13 -6.55
N PRO A 271 1.79 -1.12 -6.13
CA PRO A 271 1.69 -1.48 -4.71
C PRO A 271 2.77 -0.76 -3.88
N LEU A 272 2.47 -0.41 -2.63
CA LEU A 272 3.47 0.03 -1.65
C LEU A 272 4.47 -1.09 -1.39
N MET A 273 5.73 -0.75 -1.22
CA MET A 273 6.79 -1.69 -0.95
C MET A 273 7.30 -1.48 0.47
N PHE A 274 7.41 -2.57 1.21
CA PHE A 274 7.93 -2.55 2.58
C PHE A 274 8.93 -3.67 2.76
N VAL A 275 9.92 -3.45 3.63
CA VAL A 275 10.82 -4.51 4.07
C VAL A 275 10.14 -5.32 5.17
N VAL A 276 10.29 -6.64 5.12
CA VAL A 276 9.83 -7.54 6.19
C VAL A 276 10.48 -7.14 7.51
N GLY A 277 9.65 -6.89 8.53
CA GLY A 277 10.11 -6.46 9.85
C GLY A 277 10.17 -4.95 10.05
N CYS A 278 9.77 -4.14 9.06
CA CYS A 278 9.61 -2.69 9.28
C CYS A 278 8.47 -2.39 10.27
N ASP A 279 8.56 -1.20 10.85
CA ASP A 279 7.66 -0.73 11.92
C ASP A 279 6.32 -0.19 11.42
N ASN A 280 5.98 -0.39 10.15
CA ASN A 280 4.74 0.07 9.56
C ASN A 280 3.67 -1.01 9.46
N LEU A 281 4.03 -2.29 9.60
CA LEU A 281 3.13 -3.41 9.30
C LEU A 281 2.62 -4.08 10.58
N PHE A 282 1.30 -4.13 10.73
CA PHE A 282 0.61 -4.62 11.91
C PHE A 282 -0.40 -5.72 11.56
N PRO A 283 -0.69 -6.65 12.50
CA PRO A 283 -1.77 -7.61 12.32
C PRO A 283 -3.14 -6.92 12.34
N CYS A 284 -4.14 -7.53 11.70
CA CYS A 284 -5.52 -7.06 11.79
C CYS A 284 -6.02 -7.02 13.23
N GLY A 285 -6.76 -5.96 13.57
CA GLY A 285 -7.28 -5.68 14.91
C GLY A 285 -6.34 -4.83 15.77
N PHE A 286 -5.14 -4.49 15.31
CA PHE A 286 -4.20 -3.66 16.07
C PHE A 286 -4.77 -2.25 16.30
N ALA A 287 -5.26 -1.60 15.23
CA ALA A 287 -5.88 -0.28 15.34
C ALA A 287 -7.09 -0.27 16.27
N ALA A 288 -7.94 -1.29 16.19
CA ALA A 288 -9.10 -1.41 17.07
C ALA A 288 -8.69 -1.62 18.54
N LYS A 289 -7.66 -2.44 18.80
CA LYS A 289 -7.14 -2.71 20.16
C LYS A 289 -6.56 -1.46 20.83
N TYR A 290 -5.95 -0.57 20.05
CA TYR A 290 -5.24 0.61 20.55
C TYR A 290 -5.89 1.93 20.14
N GLU A 291 -7.15 1.90 19.71
CA GLU A 291 -7.96 3.09 19.36
C GLU A 291 -7.29 4.02 18.33
N ILE A 292 -6.54 3.44 17.39
CA ILE A 292 -5.86 4.17 16.33
C ILE A 292 -6.88 4.53 15.24
N PRO A 293 -6.91 5.77 14.75
CA PRO A 293 -7.77 6.14 13.64
C PRO A 293 -7.55 5.21 12.44
N PHE A 294 -8.62 4.55 11.99
CA PHE A 294 -8.57 3.51 10.99
C PHE A 294 -9.27 3.94 9.70
N ILE A 295 -8.54 3.87 8.59
CA ILE A 295 -9.06 4.09 7.24
C ILE A 295 -9.23 2.71 6.60
N GLY A 296 -10.48 2.25 6.61
CA GLY A 296 -10.87 0.97 6.05
C GLY A 296 -10.95 0.98 4.53
N GLU A 297 -11.54 -0.09 4.03
CA GLU A 297 -11.91 -0.26 2.63
C GLU A 297 -12.81 0.87 2.12
N ALA A 298 -12.67 1.18 0.84
CA ALA A 298 -13.68 1.95 0.12
C ALA A 298 -15.08 1.35 0.37
N PRO A 299 -16.12 2.19 0.57
CA PRO A 299 -17.45 1.69 0.86
C PRO A 299 -17.94 0.79 -0.29
N PHE A 300 -18.33 -0.44 0.04
CA PHE A 300 -18.86 -1.37 -0.95
C PHE A 300 -20.30 -1.05 -1.31
N LEU A 301 -20.67 -1.32 -2.56
CA LEU A 301 -22.08 -1.44 -2.92
C LEU A 301 -22.64 -2.68 -2.26
N SER A 302 -23.24 -2.47 -1.09
CA SER A 302 -24.02 -3.50 -0.42
C SER A 302 -25.31 -3.75 -1.18
N LEU A 303 -25.71 -5.02 -1.23
CA LEU A 303 -26.99 -5.36 -1.82
C LEU A 303 -28.11 -4.85 -0.90
N PRO A 304 -29.20 -4.26 -1.45
CA PRO A 304 -30.32 -3.80 -0.64
C PRO A 304 -30.80 -4.91 0.29
N PRO A 305 -31.16 -4.59 1.55
CA PRO A 305 -31.69 -5.58 2.48
C PRO A 305 -32.94 -6.23 1.86
N LEU A 306 -33.03 -7.54 2.03
CA LEU A 306 -34.19 -8.31 1.61
C LEU A 306 -35.42 -7.83 2.36
N LYS A 307 -36.56 -7.70 1.68
CA LYS A 307 -37.83 -7.34 2.34
C LYS A 307 -38.29 -8.41 3.35
N HIS A 308 -37.88 -9.66 3.13
CA HIS A 308 -38.13 -10.80 4.02
C HIS A 308 -36.89 -11.71 4.09
N GLU A 309 -36.53 -12.18 5.28
CA GLU A 309 -35.51 -13.24 5.45
C GLU A 309 -35.86 -14.44 4.56
N GLY A 310 -34.90 -14.92 3.79
CA GLY A 310 -35.09 -16.01 2.84
C GLY A 310 -35.72 -15.64 1.49
N SER A 311 -36.10 -14.38 1.26
CA SER A 311 -36.52 -13.95 -0.09
C SER A 311 -35.35 -13.94 -1.08
N PRO A 312 -35.52 -14.43 -2.32
CA PRO A 312 -34.45 -14.43 -3.30
C PRO A 312 -34.07 -12.99 -3.65
N ARG A 313 -32.80 -12.64 -3.41
CA ARG A 313 -32.24 -11.28 -3.55
C ARG A 313 -32.28 -10.75 -4.98
N PHE A 314 -32.27 -11.68 -5.91
CA PHE A 314 -32.56 -11.45 -7.30
C PHE A 314 -33.66 -12.44 -7.63
N ASP A 315 -34.75 -11.96 -8.23
CA ASP A 315 -35.91 -12.78 -8.64
C ASP A 315 -35.55 -13.69 -9.84
N ILE A 316 -34.31 -14.20 -9.85
CA ILE A 316 -33.75 -15.15 -10.82
C ILE A 316 -34.69 -16.35 -10.86
N LEU A 317 -35.04 -16.93 -9.71
CA LEU A 317 -35.92 -18.10 -9.62
C LEU A 317 -37.36 -17.87 -10.13
N ARG A 318 -37.86 -16.63 -10.14
CA ARG A 318 -39.23 -16.32 -10.60
C ARG A 318 -39.33 -16.18 -12.11
N CYS A 319 -38.20 -15.97 -12.79
CA CYS A 319 -38.09 -15.95 -14.25
C CYS A 319 -37.78 -17.34 -14.87
N GLY A 320 -38.11 -18.45 -14.20
CA GLY A 320 -38.16 -19.77 -14.84
C GLY A 320 -36.93 -20.68 -14.71
N TYR A 321 -36.17 -20.62 -13.60
CA TYR A 321 -35.11 -21.61 -13.35
C TYR A 321 -35.57 -22.71 -12.39
N SER A 322 -35.48 -23.97 -12.83
CA SER A 322 -35.91 -25.11 -12.01
C SER A 322 -34.94 -25.35 -10.84
N ALA A 323 -35.47 -25.27 -9.62
CA ALA A 323 -34.79 -25.57 -8.37
C ALA A 323 -34.66 -27.08 -8.12
N LYS A 324 -33.78 -27.78 -8.85
CA LYS A 324 -33.32 -29.11 -8.42
C LYS A 324 -31.86 -29.03 -7.96
N PRO A 325 -31.54 -29.39 -6.70
CA PRO A 325 -30.15 -29.50 -6.24
C PRO A 325 -29.46 -30.62 -7.04
N GLY A 326 -28.46 -30.27 -7.84
CA GLY A 326 -27.60 -31.24 -8.52
C GLY A 326 -26.48 -31.74 -7.60
N ASN A 327 -26.19 -33.04 -7.65
CA ASN A 327 -25.11 -33.66 -6.88
C ASN A 327 -23.72 -33.15 -7.32
N ILE A 328 -22.84 -32.94 -6.34
CA ILE A 328 -21.51 -32.27 -6.45
C ILE A 328 -20.51 -33.00 -7.39
N PHE A 329 -20.79 -34.25 -7.76
CA PHE A 329 -19.97 -35.01 -8.71
C PHE A 329 -20.83 -35.61 -9.83
N GLN A 330 -21.02 -34.85 -10.92
CA GLN A 330 -21.43 -35.39 -12.21
C GLN A 330 -20.53 -34.83 -13.31
N GLU A 331 -20.05 -35.71 -14.18
CA GLU A 331 -19.48 -35.32 -15.46
C GLU A 331 -20.57 -34.67 -16.33
N ARG A 332 -20.21 -33.52 -16.89
CA ARG A 332 -21.09 -32.62 -17.64
C ARG A 332 -21.69 -33.33 -18.85
N LYS A 333 -23.02 -33.44 -18.91
CA LYS A 333 -23.72 -33.85 -20.15
C LYS A 333 -23.88 -32.65 -21.09
N PRO A 334 -23.88 -32.85 -22.42
CA PRO A 334 -24.03 -31.76 -23.41
C PRO A 334 -25.28 -30.89 -23.26
N ASN A 335 -26.30 -31.37 -22.53
CA ASN A 335 -27.62 -30.74 -22.41
C ASN A 335 -27.95 -30.29 -20.97
N ASP A 336 -26.95 -29.90 -20.16
CA ASP A 336 -27.17 -29.46 -18.77
C ASP A 336 -27.27 -27.91 -18.66
N PRO A 337 -28.45 -27.34 -18.39
CA PRO A 337 -28.70 -25.90 -18.44
C PRO A 337 -28.44 -25.25 -17.08
N SER A 338 -27.17 -25.02 -16.74
CA SER A 338 -26.85 -23.94 -15.80
C SER A 338 -27.03 -22.61 -16.52
N PHE A 339 -28.23 -22.02 -16.40
CA PHE A 339 -28.61 -20.84 -17.18
C PHE A 339 -27.74 -19.60 -16.93
N LEU A 340 -27.07 -19.52 -15.77
CA LEU A 340 -26.00 -18.56 -15.55
C LEU A 340 -24.66 -19.30 -15.41
N PRO A 341 -23.57 -18.80 -16.04
CA PRO A 341 -22.25 -19.39 -15.90
C PRO A 341 -21.80 -19.42 -14.45
N GLU A 342 -20.96 -20.41 -14.12
CA GLU A 342 -20.41 -20.60 -12.77
C GLU A 342 -19.79 -19.31 -12.19
N LEU A 343 -19.18 -18.46 -13.01
CA LEU A 343 -18.66 -17.14 -12.62
C LEU A 343 -19.68 -16.24 -11.88
N TRP A 344 -20.95 -16.32 -12.26
CA TRP A 344 -22.02 -15.50 -11.69
C TRP A 344 -22.68 -16.15 -10.47
N MET A 345 -22.40 -17.43 -10.23
CA MET A 345 -23.08 -18.29 -9.26
C MET A 345 -22.17 -18.82 -8.15
N LYS A 346 -20.85 -18.93 -8.40
CA LYS A 346 -19.90 -19.63 -7.52
C LYS A 346 -19.04 -18.65 -6.73
N GLY A 347 -19.20 -18.68 -5.41
CA GLY A 347 -18.49 -17.79 -4.50
C GLY A 347 -19.05 -16.37 -4.63
N ASP A 348 -18.84 -15.55 -3.61
CA ASP A 348 -19.14 -14.14 -3.68
C ASP A 348 -18.18 -13.47 -4.69
N VAL A 349 -18.39 -13.68 -5.99
CA VAL A 349 -17.55 -13.07 -7.02
C VAL A 349 -17.89 -11.60 -7.05
N TRP A 350 -16.96 -10.82 -6.53
CA TRP A 350 -17.05 -9.38 -6.40
C TRP A 350 -16.23 -8.74 -7.50
N LEU A 351 -16.80 -7.70 -8.11
CA LEU A 351 -16.01 -6.79 -8.91
C LEU A 351 -15.25 -5.87 -7.97
N PRO A 352 -13.95 -5.63 -8.26
CA PRO A 352 -13.28 -4.48 -7.69
C PRO A 352 -13.97 -3.21 -8.20
N ARG A 353 -13.63 -2.07 -7.59
CA ARG A 353 -14.11 -0.77 -8.04
C ARG A 353 -13.80 -0.57 -9.54
N ILE A 354 -14.81 -0.19 -10.31
CA ILE A 354 -14.70 0.07 -11.75
C ILE A 354 -14.52 1.56 -11.96
N TYR A 355 -13.50 1.97 -12.71
CA TYR A 355 -13.26 3.37 -13.06
C TYR A 355 -13.85 3.72 -14.41
N VAL A 356 -14.51 4.87 -14.50
CA VAL A 356 -14.99 5.43 -15.77
C VAL A 356 -14.14 6.64 -16.10
N HIS A 357 -13.42 6.56 -17.22
CA HIS A 357 -12.63 7.69 -17.68
C HIS A 357 -13.50 8.62 -18.55
N PRO A 358 -13.70 9.90 -18.15
CA PRO A 358 -14.63 10.80 -18.84
C PRO A 358 -14.17 11.21 -20.24
N SER A 359 -12.89 10.96 -20.58
CA SER A 359 -12.34 11.25 -21.91
C SER A 359 -12.33 10.03 -22.85
N CYS A 360 -12.93 8.90 -22.45
CA CYS A 360 -13.07 7.75 -23.36
C CYS A 360 -13.84 8.14 -24.62
N ARG A 361 -13.51 7.49 -25.75
CA ARG A 361 -14.28 7.63 -26.99
C ARG A 361 -15.59 6.88 -26.81
N ILE A 362 -16.67 7.62 -26.62
CA ILE A 362 -18.00 7.06 -26.35
C ILE A 362 -18.76 6.66 -27.62
N GLY A 363 -18.28 7.03 -28.81
CA GLY A 363 -18.98 6.77 -30.07
C GLY A 363 -20.15 7.72 -30.33
N PRO A 364 -20.90 7.53 -31.44
CA PRO A 364 -21.92 8.49 -31.90
C PRO A 364 -23.26 8.38 -31.16
N TRP A 365 -23.53 7.25 -30.49
CA TRP A 365 -24.84 6.98 -29.89
C TRP A 365 -25.06 7.61 -28.51
N PHE A 366 -24.01 8.18 -27.91
CA PHE A 366 -24.05 8.66 -26.53
C PHE A 366 -23.82 10.16 -26.44
N VAL A 367 -24.56 10.81 -25.53
CA VAL A 367 -24.47 12.24 -25.27
C VAL A 367 -23.27 12.51 -24.35
N ARG A 368 -22.25 13.19 -24.86
CA ARG A 368 -20.99 13.44 -24.13
C ARG A 368 -21.17 14.15 -22.79
N SER A 369 -22.08 15.11 -22.70
CA SER A 369 -22.38 15.80 -21.44
C SER A 369 -23.00 14.88 -20.38
N GLN A 370 -23.83 13.92 -20.79
CA GLN A 370 -24.42 12.93 -19.89
C GLN A 370 -23.38 11.90 -19.44
N PHE A 371 -22.50 11.47 -20.36
CA PHE A 371 -21.40 10.57 -20.02
C PHE A 371 -20.39 11.22 -19.07
N ALA A 372 -20.05 12.49 -19.29
CA ALA A 372 -19.18 13.26 -18.39
C ALA A 372 -19.79 13.48 -16.99
N ALA A 373 -21.12 13.38 -16.87
CA ALA A 373 -21.85 13.46 -15.62
C ALA A 373 -22.03 12.11 -14.91
N LEU A 374 -21.56 11.00 -15.49
CA LEU A 374 -21.55 9.70 -14.82
C LEU A 374 -20.62 9.71 -13.60
N ALA A 375 -20.87 8.80 -12.68
CA ALA A 375 -19.94 8.53 -11.59
C ALA A 375 -18.57 8.17 -12.16
N ARG A 376 -17.51 8.81 -11.66
CA ARG A 376 -16.12 8.54 -12.06
C ARG A 376 -15.67 7.12 -11.72
N TYR A 377 -16.38 6.47 -10.80
CA TYR A 377 -16.19 5.08 -10.45
C TYR A 377 -17.50 4.46 -9.95
N TYR A 378 -17.60 3.14 -10.08
CA TYR A 378 -18.59 2.30 -9.42
C TYR A 378 -17.88 1.52 -8.34
N GLU A 379 -18.39 1.58 -7.12
CA GLU A 379 -17.77 0.90 -5.98
C GLU A 379 -17.69 -0.61 -6.18
N ALA A 380 -16.75 -1.21 -5.47
CA ALA A 380 -16.62 -2.67 -5.43
C ALA A 380 -17.93 -3.29 -4.90
N GLY A 381 -18.29 -4.44 -5.45
CA GLY A 381 -19.50 -5.13 -5.04
C GLY A 381 -19.82 -6.34 -5.91
N PRO A 382 -20.94 -7.02 -5.63
CA PRO A 382 -21.32 -8.24 -6.33
C PRO A 382 -21.49 -8.01 -7.83
N ILE A 383 -20.89 -8.89 -8.65
CA ILE A 383 -20.94 -8.82 -10.12
C ILE A 383 -22.35 -8.45 -10.65
N PRO A 384 -23.45 -9.13 -10.26
CA PRO A 384 -24.78 -8.85 -10.81
C PRO A 384 -25.32 -7.46 -10.47
N HIS A 385 -24.92 -6.90 -9.34
CA HIS A 385 -25.39 -5.59 -8.92
C HIS A 385 -24.61 -4.49 -9.63
N VAL A 386 -23.28 -4.59 -9.61
CA VAL A 386 -22.40 -3.60 -10.24
C VAL A 386 -22.65 -3.53 -11.75
N PHE A 387 -22.76 -4.65 -12.46
CA PHE A 387 -23.07 -4.64 -13.90
C PHE A 387 -24.45 -4.06 -14.21
N ARG A 388 -25.48 -4.33 -13.40
CA ARG A 388 -26.81 -3.73 -13.61
C ARG A 388 -26.79 -2.22 -13.49
N VAL A 389 -26.10 -1.70 -12.47
CA VAL A 389 -25.98 -0.25 -12.25
C VAL A 389 -25.15 0.39 -13.36
N LEU A 390 -24.03 -0.23 -13.74
CA LEU A 390 -23.17 0.24 -14.85
C LEU A 390 -23.94 0.29 -16.17
N LEU A 391 -24.61 -0.79 -16.56
CA LEU A 391 -25.36 -0.88 -17.82
C LEU A 391 -26.55 0.10 -17.85
N ALA A 392 -27.27 0.25 -16.72
CA ALA A 392 -28.34 1.23 -16.60
C ALA A 392 -27.83 2.67 -16.79
N ASN A 393 -26.69 3.00 -16.19
CA ASN A 393 -26.08 4.32 -16.32
C ASN A 393 -25.53 4.58 -17.72
N ILE A 394 -24.91 3.59 -18.37
CA ILE A 394 -24.47 3.72 -19.77
C ILE A 394 -25.69 3.93 -20.67
N TYR A 395 -26.75 3.14 -20.49
CA TYR A 395 -27.98 3.28 -21.27
C TYR A 395 -28.64 4.66 -21.07
N GLN A 396 -28.59 5.22 -19.86
CA GLN A 396 -29.05 6.58 -19.60
C GLN A 396 -28.38 7.63 -20.47
N CYS A 397 -27.12 7.42 -20.87
CA CYS A 397 -26.36 8.35 -21.70
C CYS A 397 -26.71 8.28 -23.20
N ALA A 398 -27.55 7.33 -23.64
CA ALA A 398 -27.94 7.21 -25.04
C ALA A 398 -28.71 8.46 -25.51
N SER A 399 -28.35 8.99 -26.68
CA SER A 399 -29.09 10.09 -27.31
C SER A 399 -30.51 9.65 -27.63
N LEU A 400 -31.45 10.58 -27.62
CA LEU A 400 -32.88 10.29 -27.78
C LEU A 400 -33.18 9.46 -29.04
N GLU A 401 -32.51 9.80 -30.15
CA GLU A 401 -32.65 9.14 -31.44
C GLU A 401 -32.09 7.70 -31.45
N HIS A 402 -31.08 7.41 -30.63
CA HIS A 402 -30.37 6.12 -30.60
C HIS A 402 -30.77 5.23 -29.42
N ARG A 403 -31.77 5.60 -28.60
CA ARG A 403 -32.19 4.78 -27.45
C ARG A 403 -32.63 3.38 -27.84
N MET A 404 -33.35 3.25 -28.95
CA MET A 404 -33.81 1.94 -29.45
C MET A 404 -32.66 1.14 -30.04
N ASP A 405 -31.74 1.79 -30.75
CA ASP A 405 -30.54 1.15 -31.29
C ASP A 405 -29.66 0.58 -30.17
N VAL A 406 -29.35 1.39 -29.16
CA VAL A 406 -28.54 0.96 -28.01
C VAL A 406 -29.26 -0.14 -27.21
N GLN A 407 -30.59 -0.03 -27.05
CA GLN A 407 -31.37 -1.09 -26.41
C GLN A 407 -31.29 -2.40 -27.19
N ALA A 408 -31.44 -2.37 -28.51
CA ALA A 408 -31.36 -3.55 -29.36
C ALA A 408 -29.97 -4.20 -29.33
N ILE A 409 -28.90 -3.40 -29.21
CA ILE A 409 -27.52 -3.90 -29.09
C ILE A 409 -27.28 -4.58 -27.74
N LEU A 410 -27.83 -4.03 -26.67
CA LEU A 410 -27.67 -4.59 -25.33
C LEU A 410 -28.59 -5.81 -25.12
N ASN A 411 -29.74 -5.84 -25.79
CA ASN A 411 -30.71 -6.91 -25.67
C ASN A 411 -30.31 -8.09 -26.55
N THR A 412 -30.63 -9.30 -26.09
CA THR A 412 -30.61 -10.48 -26.94
C THR A 412 -32.01 -11.06 -27.06
N ASP A 413 -32.34 -11.52 -28.26
CA ASP A 413 -33.54 -12.29 -28.54
C ASP A 413 -33.26 -13.82 -28.49
N ASP A 414 -31.99 -14.21 -28.26
CA ASP A 414 -31.59 -15.61 -28.12
C ASP A 414 -32.01 -16.15 -26.73
N ASP A 415 -32.79 -17.22 -26.72
CA ASP A 415 -33.28 -17.88 -25.51
C ASP A 415 -32.28 -18.89 -24.94
N ASP A 416 -31.27 -19.28 -25.73
CA ASP A 416 -30.22 -20.23 -25.33
C ASP A 416 -28.98 -19.53 -24.76
N VAL A 417 -29.04 -18.20 -24.59
CA VAL A 417 -27.96 -17.40 -24.03
C VAL A 417 -28.26 -17.02 -22.58
N ALA A 418 -27.26 -17.21 -21.72
CA ALA A 418 -27.28 -16.73 -20.34
C ALA A 418 -27.39 -15.19 -20.30
N VAL A 419 -28.36 -14.66 -19.55
CA VAL A 419 -28.61 -13.20 -19.48
C VAL A 419 -28.75 -12.68 -18.05
N ILE A 420 -28.39 -11.40 -17.83
CA ILE A 420 -28.90 -10.60 -16.72
C ILE A 420 -30.02 -9.68 -17.20
N HIS A 421 -31.05 -9.54 -16.36
CA HIS A 421 -32.11 -8.58 -16.58
C HIS A 421 -31.71 -7.22 -16.01
N VAL A 422 -31.70 -6.20 -16.86
CA VAL A 422 -31.45 -4.80 -16.49
C VAL A 422 -32.74 -4.01 -16.69
N LYS A 423 -33.33 -3.54 -15.59
CA LYS A 423 -34.52 -2.69 -15.61
C LYS A 423 -34.10 -1.23 -15.53
N PHE A 424 -34.56 -0.42 -16.47
CA PHE A 424 -34.30 1.02 -16.52
C PHE A 424 -35.60 1.81 -16.59
N LYS A 425 -35.64 2.98 -15.98
CA LYS A 425 -36.78 3.91 -16.08
C LYS A 425 -36.29 5.26 -16.59
N TRP A 426 -36.81 5.68 -17.74
CA TRP A 426 -36.55 7.03 -18.22
C TRP A 426 -37.29 8.04 -17.34
N ARG A 427 -36.64 9.16 -16.99
CA ARG A 427 -37.32 10.25 -16.28
C ARG A 427 -38.48 10.85 -17.11
N THR A 428 -38.39 10.73 -18.42
CA THR A 428 -39.34 11.28 -19.39
C THR A 428 -40.41 10.28 -19.83
N SER A 429 -40.42 9.05 -19.30
CA SER A 429 -41.42 8.02 -19.64
C SER A 429 -41.97 7.35 -18.39
N ALA A 430 -43.26 7.03 -18.41
CA ALA A 430 -43.89 6.22 -17.37
C ALA A 430 -43.42 4.76 -17.43
N ASP A 431 -43.04 4.29 -18.61
CA ASP A 431 -42.71 2.90 -18.88
C ASP A 431 -41.28 2.53 -18.43
N HIS A 432 -41.15 1.28 -18.04
CA HIS A 432 -39.86 0.67 -17.74
C HIS A 432 -39.35 -0.08 -18.96
N VAL A 433 -38.08 0.13 -19.27
CA VAL A 433 -37.36 -0.70 -20.22
C VAL A 433 -36.78 -1.89 -19.47
N LEU A 434 -36.99 -3.11 -19.98
CA LEU A 434 -36.37 -4.33 -19.47
C LEU A 434 -35.48 -4.91 -20.58
N MET A 435 -34.18 -4.96 -20.33
CA MET A 435 -33.18 -5.50 -21.26
C MET A 435 -32.70 -6.88 -20.77
N ARG A 436 -32.66 -7.86 -21.67
CA ARG A 436 -32.01 -9.17 -21.52
C ARG A 436 -30.58 -9.06 -22.02
N VAL A 437 -29.64 -8.78 -21.14
CA VAL A 437 -28.24 -8.55 -21.52
C VAL A 437 -27.46 -9.86 -21.41
N PRO A 438 -26.86 -10.40 -22.49
CA PRO A 438 -25.99 -11.57 -22.45
C PRO A 438 -24.92 -11.46 -21.37
N VAL A 439 -24.47 -12.56 -20.75
CA VAL A 439 -23.41 -12.48 -19.73
C VAL A 439 -22.12 -13.16 -20.15
N CYS A 440 -21.00 -12.64 -19.64
CA CYS A 440 -19.71 -13.29 -19.79
C CYS A 440 -19.71 -14.67 -19.10
N ARG A 441 -19.13 -15.68 -19.77
CA ARG A 441 -19.03 -17.05 -19.24
C ARG A 441 -17.80 -17.27 -18.37
N THR A 442 -16.78 -16.41 -18.52
CA THR A 442 -15.48 -16.54 -17.84
C THR A 442 -14.96 -15.18 -17.34
N ALA A 443 -14.11 -15.21 -16.31
CA ALA A 443 -13.47 -13.99 -15.79
C ALA A 443 -12.65 -13.24 -16.86
N ARG A 444 -12.05 -13.96 -17.81
CA ARG A 444 -11.34 -13.36 -18.95
C ARG A 444 -12.28 -12.55 -19.85
N GLN A 445 -13.47 -13.07 -20.14
CA GLN A 445 -14.49 -12.34 -20.89
C GLN A 445 -15.02 -11.14 -20.10
N ALA A 446 -15.20 -11.27 -18.79
CA ALA A 446 -15.57 -10.16 -17.92
C ALA A 446 -14.52 -9.03 -17.96
N ALA A 447 -13.24 -9.38 -17.91
CA ALA A 447 -12.14 -8.42 -18.06
C ALA A 447 -12.08 -7.79 -19.47
N GLY A 448 -12.65 -8.44 -20.49
CA GLY A 448 -12.85 -7.86 -21.82
C GLY A 448 -14.01 -6.88 -21.87
N TRP A 449 -15.11 -7.18 -21.16
CA TRP A 449 -16.28 -6.30 -21.03
C TRP A 449 -15.99 -4.99 -20.28
N LEU A 450 -15.05 -5.04 -19.34
CA LEU A 450 -14.67 -3.88 -18.53
C LEU A 450 -13.64 -2.96 -19.23
N ARG A 451 -13.05 -3.39 -20.33
CA ARG A 451 -12.20 -2.56 -21.20
C ARG A 451 -13.07 -1.89 -22.24
#